data_AF-A0A9P5YPL7-F1
#
_entry.id   AF-A0A9P5YPL7-F1
#
_cell.length_a   1.000
_cell.length_b   1.000
_cell.length_c   1.000
_cell.angle_alpha   90.00
_cell.angle_beta   90.00
_cell.angle_gamma   90.00
#
_symmetry.space_group_name_H-M   'P 1'
#
loop_
_entity.id
_entity.type
_entity.pdbx_description
1 polymer ?
#
loop_
_entity_poly.entity_id
_entity_poly.type
_entity_poly.pdbx_seq_one_letter_code
_entity_poly.pdbx_strand_id
1 'polypeptide(L)'
;PFTNDFPRADIHELLSPDLLHQLIKGTFKDHLVTWVEEYLNHTHGKQKANEILADIDRRIAAAPPFPGLRRFPQGRGFKQWTGDDSKALMKVFLPAIAGHVPAKMVKALQAFLDFCYIARKNIHDETSLHNLKNALDRFHNFRTIFQECGVRPQGFSLPRQHAMVHYFSMIRLFGAPNGLCSSITESKHIKAVKEPWRRSNHFEAIMQMMVTNQRLDKLSAMRVDFVKRGMLEGSTGMSIHVLNAISKLIDTTAVSAAPETINNAEDEDDDSSPVDGPAVLGHVRLARRRANGYPRNLTALGHHLNLPELEALTRHFLYDVLHKDALQRAAAVPLELCPQIEGSIFVYHSAVAVYHAPSDPSGLGGMHKERIRATPRWRGGYPRYDCVFMLNDPSLPGFRGLYAARVKLLFSFKNEGVIYPCTLVEWFSPLGEAPDDETGMWIVEPTLDIHQKQVKSVVHLDSIVRSAHLIGVAGKDYLPHHFHHSDVFNAFVAFYVNKYADHHAFEIAF
;
A
#
# COMPACT_ATOMS: atom_id res chain seq x y z
N PRO A 1 -38.58 -23.35 0.79
CA PRO A 1 -37.71 -22.16 0.96
C PRO A 1 -38.56 -20.89 0.96
N PHE A 2 -38.25 -19.89 1.81
CA PHE A 2 -39.07 -18.68 2.05
C PHE A 2 -39.40 -17.83 0.79
N THR A 3 -38.77 -18.11 -0.35
CA THR A 3 -38.89 -17.36 -1.61
C THR A 3 -39.42 -18.19 -2.77
N ASN A 4 -39.80 -19.46 -2.55
CA ASN A 4 -40.21 -20.40 -3.62
C ASN A 4 -41.41 -19.90 -4.44
N ASP A 5 -42.29 -19.13 -3.80
CA ASP A 5 -43.55 -18.68 -4.40
C ASP A 5 -43.46 -17.25 -4.92
N PHE A 6 -42.27 -16.64 -4.96
CA PHE A 6 -42.11 -15.27 -5.47
C PHE A 6 -42.16 -15.31 -7.01
N PRO A 7 -43.25 -14.80 -7.63
CA PRO A 7 -43.39 -14.86 -9.08
C PRO A 7 -42.29 -14.00 -9.71
N ARG A 8 -41.49 -14.61 -10.60
CA ARG A 8 -40.37 -13.99 -11.33
C ARG A 8 -39.08 -13.72 -10.53
N ALA A 9 -38.91 -14.33 -9.36
CA ALA A 9 -37.67 -14.25 -8.59
C ALA A 9 -37.07 -15.64 -8.37
N ASP A 10 -36.04 -15.99 -9.14
CA ASP A 10 -35.24 -17.17 -8.84
C ASP A 10 -34.16 -16.81 -7.81
N ILE A 11 -34.30 -17.34 -6.59
CA ILE A 11 -33.33 -17.12 -5.52
C ILE A 11 -31.93 -17.62 -5.90
N HIS A 12 -31.84 -18.62 -6.77
CA HIS A 12 -30.57 -19.15 -7.27
C HIS A 12 -29.87 -18.16 -8.21
N GLU A 13 -30.60 -17.26 -8.85
CA GLU A 13 -30.06 -16.20 -9.70
C GLU A 13 -29.81 -14.89 -8.95
N LEU A 14 -30.49 -14.66 -7.83
CA LEU A 14 -30.43 -13.40 -7.06
C LEU A 14 -29.26 -13.31 -6.05
N LEU A 15 -28.56 -14.41 -5.79
CA LEU A 15 -27.45 -14.41 -4.84
C LEU A 15 -26.21 -13.76 -5.47
N SER A 16 -25.98 -12.48 -5.19
CA SER A 16 -24.79 -11.79 -5.68
C SER A 16 -23.51 -12.23 -4.96
N PRO A 17 -22.32 -12.04 -5.59
CA PRO A 17 -21.03 -12.29 -4.95
C PRO A 17 -20.85 -11.46 -3.68
N ASP A 18 -20.33 -12.08 -2.62
CA ASP A 18 -19.97 -11.41 -1.36
C ASP A 18 -18.48 -11.59 -1.08
N LEU A 19 -17.71 -10.54 -1.36
CA LEU A 19 -16.26 -10.53 -1.18
C LEU A 19 -15.86 -10.73 0.30
N LEU A 20 -16.64 -10.19 1.24
CA LEU A 20 -16.28 -10.18 2.64
C LEU A 20 -16.51 -11.55 3.28
N HIS A 21 -17.69 -12.13 3.11
CA HIS A 21 -18.05 -13.39 3.78
C HIS A 21 -17.59 -14.61 3.00
N GLN A 22 -17.61 -14.59 1.66
CA GLN A 22 -17.21 -15.75 0.84
C GLN A 22 -15.69 -15.82 0.69
N LEU A 23 -15.04 -14.72 0.30
CA LEU A 23 -13.59 -14.73 0.02
C LEU A 23 -12.77 -14.43 1.28
N ILE A 24 -12.93 -13.26 1.89
CA ILE A 24 -12.03 -12.77 2.94
C ILE A 24 -12.21 -13.53 4.26
N LYS A 25 -13.42 -13.51 4.85
CA LYS A 25 -13.69 -14.23 6.11
C LYS A 25 -13.76 -15.74 5.83
N GLY A 26 -14.47 -16.15 4.79
CA GLY A 26 -14.68 -17.55 4.45
C GLY A 26 -13.44 -18.28 3.94
N THR A 27 -13.16 -18.11 2.66
CA THR A 27 -12.16 -18.94 2.00
C THR A 27 -10.75 -18.64 2.52
N PHE A 28 -10.39 -17.37 2.76
CA PHE A 28 -9.08 -17.05 3.30
C PHE A 28 -8.97 -17.39 4.80
N LYS A 29 -9.75 -16.73 5.66
CA LYS A 29 -9.53 -16.80 7.10
C LYS A 29 -10.05 -18.09 7.73
N ASP A 30 -11.29 -18.49 7.43
CA ASP A 30 -11.93 -19.66 8.04
C ASP A 30 -11.42 -20.98 7.43
N HIS A 31 -11.05 -20.98 6.14
CA HIS A 31 -10.52 -22.17 5.46
C HIS A 31 -8.99 -22.14 5.36
N LEU A 32 -8.40 -21.37 4.45
CA LEU A 32 -6.98 -21.52 4.07
C LEU A 32 -6.01 -21.29 5.23
N VAL A 33 -6.23 -20.26 6.05
CA VAL A 33 -5.42 -20.01 7.25
C VAL A 33 -5.53 -21.17 8.24
N THR A 34 -6.75 -21.62 8.53
CA THR A 34 -7.01 -22.76 9.43
C THR A 34 -6.37 -24.04 8.91
N TRP A 35 -6.45 -24.30 7.60
CA TRP A 35 -5.90 -25.51 6.99
C TRP A 35 -4.38 -25.54 6.98
N VAL A 36 -3.72 -24.38 6.91
CA VAL A 36 -2.27 -24.28 7.12
C VAL A 36 -1.93 -24.66 8.57
N GLU A 37 -2.68 -24.16 9.55
CA GLU A 37 -2.48 -24.50 10.97
C GLU A 37 -2.73 -26.00 11.23
N GLU A 38 -3.78 -26.58 10.65
CA GLU A 38 -4.07 -28.03 10.72
C GLU A 38 -2.98 -28.86 10.06
N TYR A 39 -2.50 -28.46 8.87
CA TYR A 39 -1.40 -29.13 8.17
C TYR A 39 -0.14 -29.21 9.04
N LEU A 40 0.25 -28.09 9.66
CA LEU A 40 1.44 -28.05 10.51
C LEU A 40 1.29 -28.98 11.72
N ASN A 41 0.11 -29.01 12.34
CA ASN A 41 -0.20 -29.92 13.45
C ASN A 41 -0.16 -31.39 13.03
N HIS A 42 -0.77 -31.74 11.89
CA HIS A 42 -0.78 -33.11 11.37
C HIS A 42 0.62 -33.60 11.01
N THR A 43 1.43 -32.73 10.39
CA THR A 43 2.74 -33.11 9.83
C THR A 43 3.84 -33.14 10.88
N HIS A 44 3.84 -32.18 11.81
CA HIS A 44 4.97 -31.98 12.74
C HIS A 44 4.61 -32.27 14.20
N GLY A 45 3.32 -32.50 14.51
CA GLY A 45 2.83 -32.59 15.88
C GLY A 45 2.75 -31.22 16.57
N LYS A 46 1.95 -31.15 17.64
CA LYS A 46 1.54 -29.88 18.27
C LYS A 46 2.71 -28.99 18.72
N GLN A 47 3.75 -29.57 19.32
CA GLN A 47 4.88 -28.79 19.82
C GLN A 47 5.64 -28.11 18.68
N LYS A 48 6.04 -28.87 17.66
CA LYS A 48 6.80 -28.32 16.53
C LYS A 48 5.95 -27.41 15.66
N ALA A 49 4.66 -27.71 15.50
CA ALA A 49 3.70 -26.82 14.84
C ALA A 49 3.64 -25.46 15.53
N ASN A 50 3.59 -25.42 16.86
CA ASN A 50 3.60 -24.15 17.61
C ASN A 50 4.89 -23.35 17.42
N GLU A 51 6.05 -24.01 17.32
CA GLU A 51 7.32 -23.33 17.02
C GLU A 51 7.31 -22.69 15.62
N ILE A 52 6.80 -23.41 14.61
CA ILE A 52 6.65 -22.91 13.23
C ILE A 52 5.65 -21.76 13.19
N LEU A 53 4.49 -21.90 13.84
CA LEU A 53 3.47 -20.86 13.91
C LEU A 53 4.00 -19.59 14.59
N ALA A 54 4.77 -19.74 15.66
CA ALA A 54 5.43 -18.62 16.30
C ALA A 54 6.43 -17.92 15.36
N ASP A 55 7.08 -18.66 14.45
CA ASP A 55 7.94 -18.08 13.43
C ASP A 55 7.17 -17.35 12.33
N ILE A 56 6.09 -17.95 11.84
CA ILE A 56 5.15 -17.30 10.92
C ILE A 56 4.66 -15.97 11.50
N ASP A 57 4.34 -15.95 12.80
CA ASP A 57 3.93 -14.75 13.52
C ASP A 57 5.04 -13.69 13.61
N ARG A 58 6.29 -14.11 13.81
CA ARG A 58 7.45 -13.20 13.75
C ARG A 58 7.66 -12.65 12.34
N ARG A 59 7.51 -13.47 11.29
CA ARG A 59 7.61 -13.03 9.89
C ARG A 59 6.51 -12.02 9.53
N ILE A 60 5.29 -12.24 10.02
CA ILE A 60 4.19 -11.28 9.90
C ILE A 60 4.51 -9.97 10.64
N ALA A 61 5.03 -10.04 11.87
CA ALA A 61 5.38 -8.87 12.67
C ALA A 61 6.54 -8.07 12.07
N ALA A 62 7.46 -8.77 11.39
CA ALA A 62 8.60 -8.21 10.68
C ALA A 62 8.21 -7.44 9.41
N ALA A 63 7.01 -7.61 8.85
CA ALA A 63 6.59 -6.86 7.67
C ALA A 63 6.78 -5.34 7.88
N PRO A 64 7.50 -4.64 6.97
CA PRO A 64 7.73 -3.21 7.11
C PRO A 64 6.43 -2.38 7.14
N PRO A 65 6.45 -1.20 7.76
CA PRO A 65 5.32 -0.28 7.70
C PRO A 65 5.02 0.12 6.25
N PHE A 66 3.74 0.15 5.88
CA PHE A 66 3.28 0.58 4.57
C PHE A 66 1.97 1.37 4.70
N PRO A 67 1.76 2.46 3.92
CA PRO A 67 0.53 3.24 3.97
C PRO A 67 -0.72 2.36 3.77
N GLY A 68 -1.73 2.52 4.65
CA GLY A 68 -2.97 1.73 4.57
C GLY A 68 -2.83 0.23 4.90
N LEU A 69 -1.65 -0.23 5.34
CA LEU A 69 -1.45 -1.60 5.84
C LEU A 69 -1.38 -1.61 7.37
N ARG A 70 -2.33 -2.30 7.99
CA ARG A 70 -2.31 -2.56 9.44
C ARG A 70 -1.13 -3.47 9.78
N ARG A 71 -0.40 -3.12 10.84
CA ARG A 71 0.69 -3.94 11.40
C ARG A 71 0.18 -4.95 12.43
N PHE A 72 0.94 -6.02 12.59
CA PHE A 72 0.69 -7.11 13.51
C PHE A 72 1.90 -7.35 14.43
N PRO A 73 2.17 -6.50 15.43
CA PRO A 73 3.38 -6.61 16.25
C PRO A 73 3.49 -7.93 17.01
N GLN A 74 2.36 -8.58 17.31
CA GLN A 74 2.27 -9.89 17.96
C GLN A 74 1.85 -11.02 17.01
N GLY A 75 1.96 -10.82 15.68
CA GLY A 75 1.54 -11.82 14.69
C GLY A 75 0.03 -12.06 14.70
N ARG A 76 -0.39 -13.32 14.54
CA ARG A 76 -1.80 -13.73 14.34
C ARG A 76 -2.61 -13.98 15.63
N GLY A 77 -2.02 -13.81 16.81
CA GLY A 77 -2.58 -14.22 18.11
C GLY A 77 -3.81 -13.45 18.63
N PHE A 78 -4.75 -13.03 17.78
CA PHE A 78 -5.97 -12.32 18.20
C PHE A 78 -7.10 -13.28 18.58
N LYS A 79 -7.79 -12.99 19.70
CA LYS A 79 -8.97 -13.73 20.15
C LYS A 79 -10.19 -13.56 19.23
N GLN A 80 -10.33 -12.39 18.62
CA GLN A 80 -11.41 -12.06 17.68
C GLN A 80 -10.83 -11.36 16.47
N TRP A 81 -11.13 -11.88 15.28
CA TRP A 81 -10.69 -11.32 14.00
C TRP A 81 -11.81 -10.50 13.37
N THR A 82 -11.51 -9.25 13.00
CA THR A 82 -12.42 -8.44 12.18
C THR A 82 -12.19 -8.69 10.69
N GLY A 83 -13.11 -8.17 9.86
CA GLY A 83 -12.93 -8.19 8.41
C GLY A 83 -11.67 -7.44 7.96
N ASP A 84 -11.33 -6.33 8.62
CA ASP A 84 -10.14 -5.55 8.29
C ASP A 84 -8.85 -6.22 8.75
N ASP A 85 -8.88 -6.94 9.88
CA ASP A 85 -7.75 -7.77 10.30
C ASP A 85 -7.50 -8.88 9.27
N SER A 86 -8.56 -9.53 8.79
CA SER A 86 -8.45 -10.57 7.77
C SER A 86 -7.86 -10.02 6.46
N LYS A 87 -8.34 -8.86 5.99
CA LYS A 87 -7.78 -8.17 4.82
C LYS A 87 -6.31 -7.83 5.00
N ALA A 88 -5.91 -7.30 6.16
CA ALA A 88 -4.52 -6.94 6.41
C ALA A 88 -3.62 -8.19 6.47
N LEU A 89 -4.11 -9.28 7.07
CA LEU A 89 -3.39 -10.55 7.11
C LEU A 89 -3.17 -11.12 5.70
N MET A 90 -4.16 -11.03 4.79
CA MET A 90 -4.01 -11.47 3.39
C MET A 90 -2.77 -10.87 2.71
N LYS A 91 -2.45 -9.62 3.03
CA LYS A 91 -1.36 -8.87 2.40
C LYS A 91 0.03 -9.33 2.84
N VAL A 92 0.15 -10.07 3.95
CA VAL A 92 1.45 -10.47 4.53
C VAL A 92 1.57 -11.96 4.84
N PHE A 93 0.48 -12.73 4.73
CA PHE A 93 0.47 -14.14 5.12
C PHE A 93 1.22 -15.05 4.13
N LEU A 94 1.09 -14.82 2.83
CA LEU A 94 1.74 -15.63 1.79
C LEU A 94 3.28 -15.67 1.94
N PRO A 95 4.01 -14.53 2.03
CA PRO A 95 5.45 -14.58 2.26
C PRO A 95 5.83 -15.16 3.62
N ALA A 96 4.97 -15.03 4.64
CA ALA A 96 5.26 -15.54 5.97
C ALA A 96 5.27 -17.07 6.05
N ILE A 97 4.43 -17.77 5.26
CA ILE A 97 4.36 -19.23 5.24
C ILE A 97 5.33 -19.89 4.26
N ALA A 98 5.87 -19.12 3.30
CA ALA A 98 6.81 -19.64 2.31
C ALA A 98 8.04 -20.26 3.01
N GLY A 99 8.43 -21.47 2.60
CA GLY A 99 9.50 -22.25 3.23
C GLY A 99 9.09 -23.07 4.48
N HIS A 100 7.92 -22.81 5.07
CA HIS A 100 7.37 -23.59 6.19
C HIS A 100 6.31 -24.62 5.78
N VAL A 101 5.74 -24.46 4.59
CA VAL A 101 4.70 -25.36 4.03
C VAL A 101 5.10 -25.81 2.62
N PRO A 102 4.50 -26.89 2.07
CA PRO A 102 4.81 -27.36 0.74
C PRO A 102 4.55 -26.28 -0.32
N ALA A 103 5.42 -26.20 -1.34
CA ALA A 103 5.31 -25.24 -2.44
C ALA A 103 3.90 -25.19 -3.07
N LYS A 104 3.27 -26.37 -3.24
CA LYS A 104 1.91 -26.48 -3.79
C LYS A 104 0.86 -25.77 -2.92
N MET A 105 1.05 -25.71 -1.61
CA MET A 105 0.18 -24.98 -0.69
C MET A 105 0.36 -23.47 -0.83
N VAL A 106 1.61 -23.00 -0.97
CA VAL A 106 1.92 -21.59 -1.27
C VAL A 106 1.25 -21.19 -2.59
N LYS A 107 1.41 -21.99 -3.66
CA LYS A 107 0.77 -21.77 -4.97
C LYS A 107 -0.76 -21.75 -4.89
N ALA A 108 -1.38 -22.55 -4.02
CA ALA A 108 -2.82 -22.51 -3.80
C ALA A 108 -3.26 -21.17 -3.20
N LEU A 109 -2.57 -20.69 -2.15
CA LEU A 109 -2.89 -19.38 -1.56
C LEU A 109 -2.59 -18.24 -2.54
N GLN A 110 -1.51 -18.35 -3.30
CA GLN A 110 -1.15 -17.40 -4.35
C GLN A 110 -2.26 -17.26 -5.40
N ALA A 111 -2.72 -18.38 -5.98
CA ALA A 111 -3.79 -18.38 -6.97
C ALA A 111 -5.12 -17.85 -6.39
N PHE A 112 -5.41 -18.17 -5.13
CA PHE A 112 -6.56 -17.62 -4.42
C PHE A 112 -6.46 -16.10 -4.21
N LEU A 113 -5.29 -15.59 -3.85
CA LEU A 113 -5.06 -14.15 -3.70
C LEU A 113 -5.20 -13.45 -5.05
N ASP A 114 -4.63 -13.96 -6.13
CA ASP A 114 -4.85 -13.43 -7.48
C ASP A 114 -6.35 -13.35 -7.80
N PHE A 115 -7.12 -14.42 -7.56
CA PHE A 115 -8.57 -14.42 -7.75
C PHE A 115 -9.25 -13.31 -6.93
N CYS A 116 -8.88 -13.15 -5.66
CA CYS A 116 -9.45 -12.13 -4.79
C CYS A 116 -9.17 -10.71 -5.28
N TYR A 117 -7.95 -10.43 -5.73
CA TYR A 117 -7.59 -9.09 -6.21
C TYR A 117 -8.26 -8.78 -7.54
N ILE A 118 -8.32 -9.76 -8.46
CA ILE A 118 -9.05 -9.61 -9.72
C ILE A 118 -10.54 -9.39 -9.47
N ALA A 119 -11.18 -10.19 -8.62
CA ALA A 119 -12.62 -10.06 -8.28
C ALA A 119 -12.97 -8.72 -7.60
N ARG A 120 -11.98 -7.99 -7.09
CA ARG A 120 -12.12 -6.71 -6.41
C ARG A 120 -11.75 -5.52 -7.29
N LYS A 121 -11.51 -5.73 -8.59
CA LYS A 121 -11.35 -4.63 -9.53
C LYS A 121 -12.65 -3.84 -9.63
N ASN A 122 -12.53 -2.52 -9.79
CA ASN A 122 -13.71 -1.67 -10.00
C ASN A 122 -14.28 -1.77 -11.41
N ILE A 123 -13.48 -2.22 -12.37
CA ILE A 123 -13.87 -2.41 -13.77
C ILE A 123 -13.39 -3.78 -14.24
N HIS A 124 -14.25 -4.48 -14.98
CA HIS A 124 -13.95 -5.75 -15.58
C HIS A 124 -14.10 -5.69 -17.09
N ASP A 125 -13.05 -6.10 -17.79
CA ASP A 125 -13.05 -6.42 -19.22
C ASP A 125 -12.91 -7.95 -19.43
N GLU A 126 -12.98 -8.40 -20.69
CA GLU A 126 -12.84 -9.82 -21.04
C GLU A 126 -11.49 -10.41 -20.58
N THR A 127 -10.41 -9.62 -20.62
CA THR A 127 -9.08 -10.03 -20.13
C THR A 127 -9.11 -10.31 -18.63
N SER A 128 -9.69 -9.42 -17.84
CA SER A 128 -9.81 -9.57 -16.39
C SER A 128 -10.70 -10.76 -16.01
N LEU A 129 -11.77 -11.01 -16.76
CA LEU A 129 -12.66 -12.16 -16.55
C LEU A 129 -11.98 -13.48 -16.90
N HIS A 130 -11.20 -13.50 -17.98
CA HIS A 130 -10.37 -14.65 -18.33
C HIS A 130 -9.31 -14.92 -17.24
N ASN A 131 -8.62 -13.88 -16.78
CA ASN A 131 -7.65 -13.98 -15.69
C ASN A 131 -8.29 -14.46 -14.37
N LEU A 132 -9.52 -14.02 -14.08
CA LEU A 132 -10.29 -14.48 -12.92
C LEU A 132 -10.54 -15.98 -12.98
N LYS A 133 -10.98 -16.49 -14.14
CA LYS A 133 -11.21 -17.92 -14.36
C LYS A 133 -9.90 -18.71 -14.25
N ASN A 134 -8.82 -18.24 -14.88
CA ASN A 134 -7.51 -18.89 -14.80
C ASN A 134 -6.98 -18.95 -13.37
N ALA A 135 -7.19 -17.90 -12.57
CA ALA A 135 -6.83 -17.89 -11.15
C ALA A 135 -7.64 -18.92 -10.35
N LEU A 136 -8.94 -19.06 -10.64
CA LEU A 136 -9.80 -20.07 -10.01
C LEU A 136 -9.38 -21.50 -10.37
N ASP A 137 -9.08 -21.76 -11.64
CA ASP A 137 -8.64 -23.07 -12.11
C ASP A 137 -7.30 -23.46 -11.46
N ARG A 138 -6.33 -22.54 -11.41
CA ARG A 138 -5.07 -22.75 -10.67
C ARG A 138 -5.33 -23.01 -9.19
N PHE A 139 -6.22 -22.26 -8.55
CA PHE A 139 -6.57 -22.49 -7.15
C PHE A 139 -7.16 -23.90 -6.94
N HIS A 140 -8.09 -24.33 -7.80
CA HIS A 140 -8.68 -25.65 -7.74
C HIS A 140 -7.67 -26.77 -7.95
N ASN A 141 -6.70 -26.58 -8.84
CA ASN A 141 -5.62 -27.53 -9.11
C ASN A 141 -4.66 -27.64 -7.93
N PHE A 142 -4.23 -26.52 -7.36
CA PHE A 142 -3.24 -26.53 -6.27
C PHE A 142 -3.85 -26.88 -4.91
N ARG A 143 -5.11 -26.52 -4.64
CA ARG A 143 -5.75 -26.81 -3.35
C ARG A 143 -5.84 -28.30 -3.03
N THR A 144 -5.72 -29.20 -4.02
CA THR A 144 -5.71 -30.66 -3.77
C THR A 144 -4.61 -31.09 -2.81
N ILE A 145 -3.57 -30.27 -2.61
CA ILE A 145 -2.56 -30.52 -1.57
C ILE A 145 -3.19 -30.70 -0.18
N PHE A 146 -4.28 -29.99 0.13
CA PHE A 146 -4.98 -30.12 1.40
C PHE A 146 -5.72 -31.46 1.53
N GLN A 147 -6.11 -32.10 0.42
CA GLN A 147 -6.59 -33.48 0.42
C GLN A 147 -5.42 -34.46 0.59
N GLU A 148 -4.35 -34.26 -0.17
CA GLU A 148 -3.16 -35.11 -0.20
C GLU A 148 -2.47 -35.21 1.18
N CYS A 149 -2.41 -34.11 1.92
CA CYS A 149 -1.85 -34.08 3.28
C CYS A 149 -2.85 -34.45 4.39
N GLY A 150 -4.07 -34.88 4.03
CA GLY A 150 -5.07 -35.34 4.99
C GLY A 150 -5.76 -34.24 5.81
N VAL A 151 -5.59 -32.96 5.47
CA VAL A 151 -6.31 -31.85 6.12
C VAL A 151 -7.78 -31.81 5.68
N ARG A 152 -8.06 -32.14 4.42
CA ARG A 152 -9.40 -32.18 3.81
C ARG A 152 -9.71 -33.53 3.15
N PRO A 153 -9.71 -34.65 3.87
CA PRO A 153 -9.85 -35.97 3.25
C PRO A 153 -11.19 -36.19 2.54
N GLN A 154 -12.26 -35.52 2.99
CA GLN A 154 -13.59 -35.58 2.33
C GLN A 154 -13.74 -34.55 1.18
N GLY A 155 -12.68 -33.82 0.84
CA GLY A 155 -12.67 -32.84 -0.25
C GLY A 155 -13.29 -31.47 0.06
N PHE A 156 -13.76 -30.81 -1.00
CA PHE A 156 -14.01 -29.37 -1.05
C PHE A 156 -15.50 -29.00 -1.23
N SER A 157 -16.41 -29.81 -0.71
CA SER A 157 -17.86 -29.50 -0.68
C SER A 157 -18.17 -28.39 0.33
N LEU A 158 -17.65 -27.18 0.06
CA LEU A 158 -17.65 -26.03 0.95
C LEU A 158 -18.39 -24.89 0.25
N PRO A 159 -19.56 -24.45 0.75
CA PRO A 159 -20.39 -23.45 0.08
C PRO A 159 -19.64 -22.16 -0.29
N ARG A 160 -18.75 -21.67 0.60
CA ARG A 160 -17.99 -20.43 0.37
C ARG A 160 -16.95 -20.55 -0.75
N GLN A 161 -16.30 -21.71 -0.90
CA GLN A 161 -15.39 -21.95 -2.04
C GLN A 161 -16.15 -22.29 -3.31
N HIS A 162 -17.28 -23.01 -3.21
CA HIS A 162 -18.14 -23.28 -4.36
C HIS A 162 -18.67 -21.99 -4.98
N ALA A 163 -19.04 -20.99 -4.16
CA ALA A 163 -19.51 -19.69 -4.62
C ALA A 163 -18.56 -19.03 -5.63
N MET A 164 -17.24 -19.25 -5.51
CA MET A 164 -16.23 -18.68 -6.41
C MET A 164 -16.44 -19.07 -7.88
N VAL A 165 -17.01 -20.26 -8.15
CA VAL A 165 -17.32 -20.74 -9.50
C VAL A 165 -18.29 -19.80 -10.23
N HIS A 166 -19.17 -19.14 -9.47
CA HIS A 166 -20.22 -18.29 -10.02
C HIS A 166 -19.78 -16.83 -10.22
N TYR A 167 -18.58 -16.45 -9.76
CA TYR A 167 -18.13 -15.05 -9.87
C TYR A 167 -18.05 -14.60 -11.33
N PHE A 168 -17.59 -15.44 -12.25
CA PHE A 168 -17.48 -15.09 -13.66
C PHE A 168 -18.86 -14.71 -14.26
N SER A 169 -19.88 -15.54 -14.07
CA SER A 169 -21.22 -15.26 -14.58
C SER A 169 -21.88 -14.10 -13.84
N MET A 170 -21.73 -14.04 -12.51
CA MET A 170 -22.33 -12.99 -11.70
C MET A 170 -21.74 -11.61 -11.97
N ILE A 171 -20.45 -11.49 -12.27
CA ILE A 171 -19.85 -10.21 -12.65
C ILE A 171 -20.44 -9.71 -13.98
N ARG A 172 -20.73 -10.62 -14.93
CA ARG A 172 -21.40 -10.24 -16.19
C ARG A 172 -22.85 -9.82 -15.99
N LEU A 173 -23.56 -10.43 -15.04
CA LEU A 173 -24.96 -10.14 -14.76
C LEU A 173 -25.15 -8.88 -13.90
N PHE A 174 -24.29 -8.67 -12.91
CA PHE A 174 -24.49 -7.66 -11.86
C PHE A 174 -23.39 -6.59 -11.79
N GLY A 175 -22.32 -6.71 -12.57
CA GLY A 175 -21.19 -5.80 -12.56
C GLY A 175 -20.16 -6.11 -11.47
N ALA A 176 -19.30 -5.14 -11.18
CA ALA A 176 -18.19 -5.31 -10.24
C ALA A 176 -18.69 -5.64 -8.82
N PRO A 177 -18.15 -6.68 -8.14
CA PRO A 177 -18.64 -7.12 -6.83
C PRO A 177 -18.49 -6.08 -5.72
N ASN A 178 -17.58 -5.11 -5.88
CA ASN A 178 -17.36 -4.03 -4.92
C ASN A 178 -18.65 -3.26 -4.59
N GLY A 179 -19.55 -3.08 -5.57
CA GLY A 179 -20.82 -2.36 -5.38
C GLY A 179 -21.93 -3.17 -4.71
N LEU A 180 -21.75 -4.49 -4.56
CA LEU A 180 -22.79 -5.43 -4.09
C LEU A 180 -22.40 -6.11 -2.77
N CYS A 181 -21.14 -5.98 -2.37
CA CYS A 181 -20.59 -6.66 -1.20
C CYS A 181 -21.23 -6.17 0.10
N SER A 182 -21.47 -7.09 1.03
CA SER A 182 -21.99 -6.81 2.37
C SER A 182 -21.08 -5.87 3.20
N SER A 183 -19.84 -5.63 2.77
CA SER A 183 -18.96 -4.65 3.43
C SER A 183 -19.56 -3.25 3.44
N ILE A 184 -20.36 -2.88 2.44
CA ILE A 184 -21.04 -1.59 2.37
C ILE A 184 -22.08 -1.49 3.50
N THR A 185 -22.95 -2.50 3.62
CA THR A 185 -24.00 -2.53 4.64
C THR A 185 -23.41 -2.71 6.04
N GLU A 186 -22.36 -3.53 6.21
CA GLU A 186 -21.66 -3.69 7.49
C GLU A 186 -20.98 -2.38 7.94
N SER A 187 -20.40 -1.62 7.02
CA SER A 187 -19.83 -0.29 7.29
C SER A 187 -20.91 0.71 7.71
N LYS A 188 -22.04 0.77 6.99
CA LYS A 188 -23.17 1.64 7.34
C LYS A 188 -23.81 1.26 8.68
N HIS A 189 -23.88 -0.03 8.99
CA HIS A 189 -24.39 -0.54 10.26
C HIS A 189 -23.56 -0.05 11.46
N ILE A 190 -22.25 0.20 11.30
CA ILE A 190 -21.43 0.80 12.37
C ILE A 190 -21.99 2.19 12.72
N LYS A 191 -22.11 3.08 11.72
CA LYS A 191 -22.54 4.48 11.92
C LYS A 191 -24.01 4.60 12.30
N ALA A 192 -24.88 3.77 11.71
CA ALA A 192 -26.33 3.87 11.90
C ALA A 192 -26.84 3.09 13.13
N VAL A 193 -26.10 2.08 13.60
CA VAL A 193 -26.57 1.18 14.68
C VAL A 193 -25.56 1.12 15.82
N LYS A 194 -24.32 0.66 15.59
CA LYS A 194 -23.36 0.40 16.67
C LYS A 194 -22.95 1.66 17.43
N GLU A 195 -22.66 2.76 16.72
CA GLU A 195 -22.29 4.04 17.33
C GLU A 195 -23.46 4.67 18.11
N PRO A 196 -24.68 4.82 17.53
CA PRO A 196 -25.85 5.27 18.28
C PRO A 196 -26.20 4.39 19.48
N TRP A 197 -26.09 3.06 19.34
CA TRP A 197 -26.31 2.13 20.46
C TRP A 197 -25.36 2.43 21.62
N ARG A 198 -24.05 2.55 21.36
CA ARG A 198 -23.03 2.89 22.38
C ARG A 198 -23.26 4.26 23.03
N ARG A 199 -23.90 5.20 22.32
CA ARG A 199 -24.24 6.53 22.83
C ARG A 199 -25.55 6.56 23.61
N SER A 200 -26.40 5.55 23.44
CA SER A 200 -27.66 5.43 24.17
C SER A 200 -27.42 4.98 25.61
N ASN A 201 -28.42 5.11 26.47
CA ASN A 201 -28.38 4.54 27.82
C ASN A 201 -28.70 3.03 27.85
N HIS A 202 -28.84 2.37 26.68
CA HIS A 202 -29.21 0.97 26.49
C HIS A 202 -30.62 0.55 27.00
N PHE A 203 -31.45 1.49 27.46
CA PHE A 203 -32.83 1.25 27.87
C PHE A 203 -33.80 1.82 26.84
N GLU A 204 -34.65 1.00 26.21
CA GLU A 204 -35.51 1.43 25.09
C GLU A 204 -34.72 2.18 23.99
N ALA A 205 -33.54 1.63 23.66
CA ALA A 205 -32.50 2.34 22.90
C ALA A 205 -32.89 2.67 21.46
N ILE A 206 -33.83 1.95 20.84
CA ILE A 206 -34.21 2.13 19.43
C ILE A 206 -34.60 3.58 19.15
N MET A 207 -35.46 4.17 19.99
CA MET A 207 -35.88 5.56 19.81
C MET A 207 -34.71 6.54 19.98
N GLN A 208 -33.82 6.29 20.93
CA GLN A 208 -32.62 7.12 21.15
C GLN A 208 -31.66 7.05 19.96
N MET A 209 -31.49 5.87 19.38
CA MET A 209 -30.68 5.65 18.19
C MET A 209 -31.26 6.38 16.98
N MET A 210 -32.58 6.29 16.77
CA MET A 210 -33.28 7.02 15.70
C MET A 210 -33.11 8.53 15.84
N VAL A 211 -33.28 9.08 17.05
CA VAL A 211 -33.08 10.52 17.31
C VAL A 211 -31.61 10.92 17.06
N THR A 212 -30.66 10.08 17.45
CA THR A 212 -29.23 10.34 17.22
C THR A 212 -28.91 10.40 15.73
N ASN A 213 -29.37 9.41 14.96
CA ASN A 213 -29.20 9.39 13.51
C ASN A 213 -29.84 10.61 12.86
N GLN A 214 -31.09 10.95 13.22
CA GLN A 214 -31.77 12.14 12.70
C GLN A 214 -30.99 13.43 12.97
N ARG A 215 -30.39 13.57 14.17
CA ARG A 215 -29.55 14.73 14.50
C ARG A 215 -28.28 14.78 13.66
N LEU A 216 -27.61 13.65 13.47
CA LEU A 216 -26.40 13.58 12.65
C LEU A 216 -26.69 13.88 11.17
N ASP A 217 -27.82 13.42 10.64
CA ASP A 217 -28.26 13.73 9.28
C ASP A 217 -28.56 15.22 9.12
N LYS A 218 -29.29 15.82 10.09
CA LYS A 218 -29.56 17.26 10.12
C LYS A 218 -28.27 18.08 10.18
N LEU A 219 -27.31 17.70 11.01
CA LEU A 219 -26.00 18.37 11.10
C LEU A 219 -25.20 18.24 9.79
N SER A 220 -25.25 17.07 9.14
CA SER A 220 -24.58 16.85 7.86
C SER A 220 -25.19 17.72 6.75
N ALA A 221 -26.52 17.80 6.68
CA ALA A 221 -27.24 18.65 5.74
C ALA A 221 -26.96 20.15 6.00
N MET A 222 -26.98 20.57 7.26
CA MET A 222 -26.62 21.95 7.65
C MET A 222 -25.18 22.28 7.26
N ARG A 223 -24.23 21.35 7.43
CA ARG A 223 -22.84 21.58 7.03
C ARG A 223 -22.73 21.85 5.52
N VAL A 224 -23.41 21.08 4.68
CA VAL A 224 -23.43 21.30 3.23
C VAL A 224 -24.04 22.67 2.88
N ASP A 225 -25.15 23.03 3.51
CA ASP A 225 -25.77 24.35 3.34
C ASP A 225 -24.84 25.50 3.77
N PHE A 226 -24.14 25.35 4.89
CA PHE A 226 -23.19 26.36 5.38
C PHE A 226 -21.94 26.47 4.51
N VAL A 227 -21.39 25.37 3.99
CA VAL A 227 -20.31 25.42 2.98
C VAL A 227 -20.78 26.18 1.75
N LYS A 228 -21.96 25.84 1.22
CA LYS A 228 -22.52 26.51 0.02
C LYS A 228 -22.70 28.01 0.21
N ARG A 229 -22.98 28.45 1.44
CA ARG A 229 -23.15 29.87 1.81
C ARG A 229 -21.84 30.55 2.22
N GLY A 230 -20.70 29.87 2.16
CA GLY A 230 -19.41 30.39 2.64
C GLY A 230 -19.35 30.62 4.16
N MET A 231 -20.33 30.12 4.93
CA MET A 231 -20.43 30.35 6.38
C MET A 231 -19.43 29.53 7.19
N LEU A 232 -18.79 28.54 6.55
CA LEU A 232 -17.68 27.77 7.13
C LEU A 232 -16.31 28.20 6.56
N GLU A 233 -16.29 29.21 5.69
CA GLU A 233 -15.06 29.86 5.24
C GLU A 233 -14.76 31.02 6.21
N GLY A 234 -14.01 30.69 7.27
CA GLY A 234 -13.50 31.66 8.24
C GLY A 234 -14.10 31.53 9.65
N SER A 235 -13.17 31.55 10.63
CA SER A 235 -13.33 31.55 12.10
C SER A 235 -13.53 30.15 12.73
N THR A 236 -12.51 29.55 13.35
CA THR A 236 -11.79 29.96 14.57
C THR A 236 -10.24 29.83 14.49
N GLY A 237 -9.64 30.15 13.34
CA GLY A 237 -8.18 30.18 13.15
C GLY A 237 -7.56 31.58 13.12
N MET A 238 -8.18 32.58 13.73
CA MET A 238 -7.80 34.01 13.61
C MET A 238 -6.41 34.36 14.20
N SER A 239 -5.67 33.42 14.79
CA SER A 239 -4.25 33.62 15.13
C SER A 239 -3.29 33.36 13.96
N ILE A 240 -3.71 32.64 12.92
CA ILE A 240 -2.82 32.28 11.78
C ILE A 240 -2.99 33.24 10.60
N HIS A 241 -4.18 33.81 10.39
CA HIS A 241 -4.38 34.74 9.27
C HIS A 241 -3.75 36.11 9.48
N VAL A 242 -3.67 36.62 10.72
CA VAL A 242 -2.94 37.85 11.02
C VAL A 242 -1.43 37.65 10.83
N LEU A 243 -0.89 36.48 11.18
CA LEU A 243 0.51 36.13 10.89
C LEU A 243 0.79 35.96 9.39
N ASN A 244 -0.16 35.40 8.63
CA ASN A 244 -0.04 35.27 7.17
C ASN A 244 -0.23 36.61 6.44
N ALA A 245 -1.01 37.54 6.97
CA ALA A 245 -1.14 38.89 6.42
C ALA A 245 0.18 39.68 6.61
N ILE A 246 0.83 39.52 7.77
CA ILE A 246 2.17 40.08 8.02
C ILE A 246 3.22 39.43 7.11
N SER A 247 3.13 38.12 6.85
CA SER A 247 4.03 37.43 5.91
C SER A 247 3.80 37.83 4.44
N LYS A 248 2.56 38.11 4.04
CA LYS A 248 2.23 38.58 2.67
C LYS A 248 2.69 40.01 2.39
N LEU A 249 2.83 40.85 3.43
CA LEU A 249 3.43 42.18 3.30
C LEU A 249 4.96 42.14 3.13
N ILE A 250 5.60 40.97 3.36
CA ILE A 250 7.04 40.78 3.20
C ILE A 250 7.38 40.15 1.84
N ASP A 251 6.43 39.51 1.14
CA ASP A 251 6.66 38.74 -0.09
C ASP A 251 6.12 39.38 -1.39
N THR A 252 5.82 40.68 -1.41
CA THR A 252 5.54 41.40 -2.67
C THR A 252 6.83 41.70 -3.44
N THR A 253 7.50 40.67 -3.96
CA THR A 253 8.35 40.73 -5.17
C THR A 253 8.60 39.33 -5.76
N ALA A 254 7.59 38.63 -6.27
CA ALA A 254 7.77 37.67 -7.37
C ALA A 254 6.43 37.21 -7.98
N VAL A 255 6.43 37.13 -9.30
CA VAL A 255 5.33 37.03 -10.26
C VAL A 255 4.60 35.66 -10.25
N SER A 256 3.26 35.73 -10.23
CA SER A 256 2.23 34.92 -10.92
C SER A 256 2.49 33.43 -11.25
N ALA A 257 1.76 32.55 -10.56
CA ALA A 257 1.12 31.36 -11.14
C ALA A 257 -0.20 31.07 -10.39
N ALA A 258 -1.25 30.70 -11.14
CA ALA A 258 -2.66 30.64 -10.71
C ALA A 258 -2.94 29.64 -9.56
N PRO A 259 -3.96 29.88 -8.70
CA PRO A 259 -4.28 28.99 -7.59
C PRO A 259 -5.34 27.94 -7.97
N GLU A 260 -4.96 26.67 -7.98
CA GLU A 260 -5.92 25.57 -7.84
C GLU A 260 -6.26 25.38 -6.36
N THR A 261 -7.54 25.52 -6.03
CA THR A 261 -8.13 25.32 -4.70
C THR A 261 -8.21 23.84 -4.36
N ILE A 262 -7.21 23.32 -3.65
CA ILE A 262 -7.30 22.03 -2.95
C ILE A 262 -7.79 22.29 -1.53
N ASN A 263 -8.90 21.66 -1.16
CA ASN A 263 -9.59 21.81 0.12
C ASN A 263 -8.66 21.60 1.33
N ASN A 264 -8.66 22.58 2.22
CA ASN A 264 -7.89 22.63 3.47
C ASN A 264 -8.59 21.84 4.58
N ALA A 265 -8.30 20.55 4.68
CA ALA A 265 -8.56 19.74 5.88
C ALA A 265 -7.42 18.71 6.03
N GLU A 266 -6.22 19.19 6.38
CA GLU A 266 -5.07 18.35 6.71
C GLU A 266 -4.84 18.33 8.23
N ASP A 267 -5.66 17.56 8.94
CA ASP A 267 -5.42 17.01 10.29
C ASP A 267 -6.02 15.57 10.22
N GLU A 268 -5.44 14.44 10.63
CA GLU A 268 -4.34 14.06 11.51
C GLU A 268 -3.71 12.74 10.97
N ASP A 269 -2.39 12.56 11.03
CA ASP A 269 -1.67 11.25 11.01
C ASP A 269 -1.99 10.18 9.93
N ASP A 270 -2.85 10.45 8.95
CA ASP A 270 -3.23 9.47 7.93
C ASP A 270 -2.17 9.38 6.84
N ASP A 271 -1.57 8.19 6.70
CA ASP A 271 -0.48 7.93 5.75
C ASP A 271 -1.01 7.72 4.32
N SER A 272 -2.33 7.58 4.11
CA SER A 272 -2.97 7.39 2.80
C SER A 272 -4.44 7.86 2.81
N SER A 273 -4.96 8.39 1.70
CA SER A 273 -6.37 8.78 1.62
C SER A 273 -6.89 8.99 0.18
N PRO A 274 -8.21 8.90 -0.03
CA PRO A 274 -8.88 9.42 -1.22
C PRO A 274 -8.57 10.89 -1.51
N VAL A 275 -8.45 11.26 -2.79
CA VAL A 275 -8.33 12.66 -3.23
C VAL A 275 -9.42 12.98 -4.24
N ASP A 276 -10.19 14.04 -3.99
CA ASP A 276 -11.15 14.55 -4.97
C ASP A 276 -10.44 15.42 -6.00
N GLY A 277 -10.78 15.25 -7.27
CA GLY A 277 -10.19 16.00 -8.37
C GLY A 277 -10.29 15.26 -9.70
N PRO A 278 -9.91 15.88 -10.83
CA PRO A 278 -9.83 15.21 -12.12
C PRO A 278 -8.78 14.10 -12.09
N ALA A 279 -9.01 13.03 -12.87
CA ALA A 279 -8.05 11.95 -13.01
C ALA A 279 -6.77 12.46 -13.70
N VAL A 280 -5.62 12.25 -13.06
CA VAL A 280 -4.29 12.54 -13.62
C VAL A 280 -3.40 11.31 -13.46
N LEU A 281 -2.42 11.14 -14.37
CA LEU A 281 -1.50 9.98 -14.41
C LEU A 281 -0.77 9.75 -13.08
N GLY A 282 -0.50 10.83 -12.35
CA GLY A 282 0.07 10.81 -11.00
C GLY A 282 1.27 11.74 -10.90
N HIS A 283 1.61 12.14 -9.69
CA HIS A 283 2.79 12.96 -9.40
C HIS A 283 3.24 12.81 -7.95
N VAL A 284 4.50 13.17 -7.68
CA VAL A 284 5.06 13.14 -6.33
C VAL A 284 5.57 14.53 -5.97
N ARG A 285 5.24 15.00 -4.76
CA ARG A 285 5.65 16.33 -4.28
C ARG A 285 6.26 16.24 -2.89
N LEU A 286 7.31 17.02 -2.66
CA LEU A 286 7.89 17.19 -1.33
C LEU A 286 6.86 17.77 -0.36
N ALA A 287 6.94 17.40 0.92
CA ALA A 287 6.09 17.99 1.94
C ALA A 287 6.24 19.52 1.99
N ARG A 288 5.15 20.21 2.33
CA ARG A 288 5.14 21.68 2.41
C ARG A 288 6.14 22.23 3.44
N ARG A 289 6.33 21.52 4.55
CA ARG A 289 7.24 21.92 5.64
C ARG A 289 8.63 21.31 5.42
N ARG A 290 9.63 22.19 5.36
CA ARG A 290 11.06 21.83 5.37
C ARG A 290 11.45 21.31 6.74
N ALA A 291 12.39 20.36 6.77
CA ALA A 291 13.02 19.91 7.99
C ALA A 291 14.04 20.95 8.48
N ASN A 292 14.08 21.18 9.79
CA ASN A 292 15.00 22.12 10.42
C ASN A 292 16.27 21.40 10.90
N GLY A 293 17.35 22.16 11.12
CA GLY A 293 18.59 21.63 11.68
C GLY A 293 19.55 20.98 10.67
N TYR A 294 19.25 21.05 9.37
CA TYR A 294 20.12 20.53 8.31
C TYR A 294 21.01 21.62 7.69
N PRO A 295 22.28 21.31 7.37
CA PRO A 295 23.13 22.20 6.58
C PRO A 295 22.53 22.50 5.20
N ARG A 296 22.80 23.71 4.68
CA ARG A 296 22.30 24.18 3.37
C ARG A 296 23.27 23.98 2.21
N ASN A 297 24.44 23.39 2.45
CA ASN A 297 25.48 23.09 1.48
C ASN A 297 25.65 21.55 1.36
N LEU A 298 25.93 21.05 0.14
CA LEU A 298 25.90 19.60 -0.16
C LEU A 298 26.96 18.85 0.61
N THR A 299 28.19 19.36 0.62
CA THR A 299 29.32 18.76 1.33
C THR A 299 29.04 18.67 2.83
N ALA A 300 28.60 19.78 3.42
CA ALA A 300 28.27 19.85 4.85
C ALA A 300 27.07 18.94 5.21
N LEU A 301 26.06 18.88 4.33
CA LEU A 301 24.91 18.00 4.50
C LEU A 301 25.30 16.53 4.38
N GLY A 302 26.15 16.19 3.43
CA GLY A 302 26.71 14.85 3.26
C GLY A 302 27.44 14.39 4.52
N HIS A 303 28.34 15.21 5.06
CA HIS A 303 29.01 14.92 6.33
C HIS A 303 28.02 14.79 7.50
N HIS A 304 27.03 15.69 7.61
CA HIS A 304 26.02 15.64 8.68
C HIS A 304 25.18 14.35 8.65
N LEU A 305 24.91 13.81 7.47
CA LEU A 305 24.11 12.59 7.27
C LEU A 305 24.93 11.29 7.18
N ASN A 306 26.26 11.37 7.28
CA ASN A 306 27.19 10.27 6.98
C ASN A 306 27.02 9.72 5.55
N LEU A 307 26.89 10.64 4.58
CA LEU A 307 26.77 10.40 3.14
C LEU A 307 27.80 11.28 2.40
N PRO A 308 29.12 11.00 2.52
CA PRO A 308 30.15 11.82 1.88
C PRO A 308 30.02 11.87 0.35
N GLU A 309 29.42 10.85 -0.27
CA GLU A 309 29.16 10.78 -1.71
C GLU A 309 28.00 11.68 -2.20
N LEU A 310 27.23 12.32 -1.29
CA LEU A 310 26.01 13.05 -1.66
C LEU A 310 26.26 14.17 -2.68
N GLU A 311 27.35 14.92 -2.52
CA GLU A 311 27.68 16.01 -3.44
C GLU A 311 27.97 15.47 -4.84
N ALA A 312 28.82 14.45 -4.95
CA ALA A 312 29.18 13.84 -6.22
C ALA A 312 27.93 13.30 -6.93
N LEU A 313 27.08 12.54 -6.23
CA LEU A 313 25.84 11.99 -6.79
C LEU A 313 24.87 13.07 -7.26
N THR A 314 24.76 14.20 -6.53
CA THR A 314 23.87 15.30 -6.92
C THR A 314 24.39 16.03 -8.15
N ARG A 315 25.71 16.21 -8.26
CA ARG A 315 26.35 16.84 -9.43
C ARG A 315 26.27 15.96 -10.67
N HIS A 316 26.42 14.64 -10.52
CA HIS A 316 26.17 13.68 -11.60
C HIS A 316 24.72 13.70 -12.06
N PHE A 317 23.76 13.70 -11.13
CA PHE A 317 22.35 13.86 -11.45
C PHE A 317 22.08 15.14 -12.26
N LEU A 318 22.62 16.29 -11.81
CA LEU A 318 22.42 17.55 -12.52
C LEU A 318 23.06 17.54 -13.91
N TYR A 319 24.23 16.89 -14.07
CA TYR A 319 24.83 16.69 -15.38
C TYR A 319 23.89 15.94 -16.33
N ASP A 320 23.35 14.79 -15.91
CA ASP A 320 22.41 13.98 -16.72
C ASP A 320 21.14 14.78 -17.08
N VAL A 321 20.64 15.61 -16.17
CA VAL A 321 19.45 16.44 -16.42
C VAL A 321 19.71 17.56 -17.42
N LEU A 322 20.90 18.17 -17.39
CA LEU A 322 21.27 19.24 -18.31
C LEU A 322 21.73 18.72 -19.67
N HIS A 323 22.20 17.47 -19.75
CA HIS A 323 22.74 16.86 -20.96
C HIS A 323 21.97 15.59 -21.36
N LYS A 324 20.63 15.69 -21.44
CA LYS A 324 19.75 14.53 -21.74
C LYS A 324 20.09 13.77 -23.03
N ASP A 325 20.69 14.46 -24.01
CA ASP A 325 21.06 13.89 -25.31
C ASP A 325 22.54 13.45 -25.40
N ALA A 326 23.30 13.49 -24.30
CA ALA A 326 24.69 13.09 -24.30
C ALA A 326 24.85 11.57 -24.48
N LEU A 327 25.84 11.16 -25.29
CA LEU A 327 26.17 9.75 -25.54
C LEU A 327 26.68 9.01 -24.29
N GLN A 328 27.12 9.75 -23.26
CA GLN A 328 27.73 9.21 -22.05
C GLN A 328 26.93 9.64 -20.82
N ARG A 329 26.57 8.67 -19.97
CA ARG A 329 25.89 8.94 -18.69
C ARG A 329 26.85 9.53 -17.66
N ALA A 330 26.34 10.37 -16.77
CA ALA A 330 27.10 11.09 -15.76
C ALA A 330 27.96 10.18 -14.85
N ALA A 331 27.51 8.94 -14.60
CA ALA A 331 28.26 7.98 -13.79
C ALA A 331 29.69 7.70 -14.33
N ALA A 332 29.93 7.91 -15.64
CA ALA A 332 31.24 7.75 -16.27
C ALA A 332 31.98 9.08 -16.50
N VAL A 333 31.42 10.21 -16.05
CA VAL A 333 31.97 11.56 -16.25
C VAL A 333 32.78 11.97 -15.01
N PRO A 334 34.04 12.42 -15.18
CA PRO A 334 34.83 12.99 -14.10
C PRO A 334 34.11 14.12 -13.39
N LEU A 335 34.20 14.16 -12.05
CA LEU A 335 33.44 15.10 -11.24
C LEU A 335 33.83 16.56 -11.54
N GLU A 336 35.04 16.85 -12.04
CA GLU A 336 35.44 18.21 -12.42
C GLU A 336 34.61 18.78 -13.58
N LEU A 337 34.07 17.90 -14.44
CA LEU A 337 33.24 18.29 -15.60
C LEU A 337 31.76 18.44 -15.23
N CYS A 338 31.36 18.03 -14.03
CA CYS A 338 29.98 18.12 -13.58
C CYS A 338 29.66 19.54 -13.07
N PRO A 339 28.44 20.07 -13.26
CA PRO A 339 28.06 21.40 -12.79
C PRO A 339 28.25 21.54 -11.27
N GLN A 340 28.62 22.73 -10.82
CA GLN A 340 28.64 23.08 -9.40
C GLN A 340 27.24 23.51 -8.95
N ILE A 341 26.89 23.21 -7.70
CA ILE A 341 25.58 23.56 -7.13
C ILE A 341 25.80 24.61 -6.05
N GLU A 342 25.55 25.87 -6.40
CA GLU A 342 25.73 27.01 -5.49
C GLU A 342 24.46 27.35 -4.70
N GLY A 343 23.31 26.80 -5.10
CA GLY A 343 22.03 27.07 -4.45
C GLY A 343 21.88 26.43 -3.07
N SER A 344 21.06 27.06 -2.21
CA SER A 344 20.70 26.49 -0.91
C SER A 344 19.91 25.20 -1.05
N ILE A 345 20.24 24.23 -0.19
CA ILE A 345 19.57 22.94 -0.11
C ILE A 345 18.55 22.94 1.03
N PHE A 346 17.42 22.30 0.78
CA PHE A 346 16.38 22.10 1.77
C PHE A 346 16.04 20.61 1.89
N VAL A 347 16.00 20.11 3.12
CA VAL A 347 15.69 18.71 3.43
C VAL A 347 14.22 18.57 3.82
N TYR A 348 13.63 17.42 3.51
CA TYR A 348 12.25 17.08 3.80
C TYR A 348 12.20 15.66 4.40
N HIS A 349 11.26 15.42 5.33
CA HIS A 349 11.07 14.09 5.94
C HIS A 349 9.99 13.24 5.25
N SER A 350 9.26 13.83 4.32
CA SER A 350 8.26 13.11 3.55
C SER A 350 7.97 13.77 2.22
N ALA A 351 7.48 12.96 1.30
CA ALA A 351 6.84 13.36 0.05
C ALA A 351 5.43 12.75 0.00
N VAL A 352 4.56 13.30 -0.82
CA VAL A 352 3.22 12.80 -1.08
C VAL A 352 3.16 12.36 -2.52
N ALA A 353 2.81 11.09 -2.75
CA ALA A 353 2.48 10.57 -4.06
C ALA A 353 0.96 10.64 -4.24
N VAL A 354 0.52 11.14 -5.39
CA VAL A 354 -0.89 11.18 -5.80
C VAL A 354 -0.99 10.45 -7.12
N TYR A 355 -1.86 9.46 -7.22
CA TYR A 355 -1.99 8.59 -8.40
C TYR A 355 -3.42 8.09 -8.58
N HIS A 356 -3.73 7.64 -9.79
CA HIS A 356 -5.04 7.11 -10.13
C HIS A 356 -5.13 5.62 -9.74
N ALA A 357 -5.99 5.30 -8.78
CA ALA A 357 -6.18 3.96 -8.22
C ALA A 357 -7.67 3.70 -7.90
N PRO A 358 -8.50 3.51 -8.94
CA PRO A 358 -9.95 3.42 -8.77
C PRO A 358 -10.39 2.16 -8.02
N SER A 359 -9.62 1.07 -8.07
CA SER A 359 -9.91 -0.17 -7.33
C SER A 359 -9.64 -0.05 -5.82
N ASP A 360 -8.85 0.93 -5.40
CA ASP A 360 -8.60 1.27 -4.01
C ASP A 360 -9.60 2.33 -3.48
N PRO A 361 -9.71 2.53 -2.15
CA PRO A 361 -10.43 3.68 -1.61
C PRO A 361 -9.89 4.98 -2.20
N SER A 362 -10.65 5.57 -3.13
CA SER A 362 -10.26 6.70 -3.97
C SER A 362 -11.34 7.76 -3.99
N GLY A 363 -10.97 8.99 -4.35
CA GLY A 363 -11.92 10.10 -4.45
C GLY A 363 -12.79 10.00 -5.69
N LEU A 364 -13.63 11.01 -5.93
CA LEU A 364 -14.61 10.95 -7.04
C LEU A 364 -13.99 10.71 -8.43
N GLY A 365 -12.76 11.17 -8.65
CA GLY A 365 -12.02 10.95 -9.90
C GLY A 365 -11.11 9.72 -9.91
N GLY A 366 -11.24 8.81 -8.94
CA GLY A 366 -10.38 7.64 -8.82
C GLY A 366 -8.97 7.95 -8.28
N MET A 367 -8.73 9.15 -7.76
CA MET A 367 -7.42 9.55 -7.25
C MET A 367 -7.21 9.12 -5.79
N HIS A 368 -5.97 8.73 -5.50
CA HIS A 368 -5.50 8.30 -4.20
C HIS A 368 -4.20 9.03 -3.86
N LYS A 369 -3.98 9.34 -2.59
CA LYS A 369 -2.70 9.85 -2.09
C LYS A 369 -2.12 8.94 -1.03
N GLU A 370 -0.79 8.91 -0.97
CA GLU A 370 -0.04 8.28 0.10
C GLU A 370 1.23 9.06 0.41
N ARG A 371 1.75 8.85 1.61
CA ARG A 371 2.94 9.55 2.09
C ARG A 371 4.16 8.62 2.10
N ILE A 372 5.20 9.05 1.39
CA ILE A 372 6.52 8.42 1.36
C ILE A 372 7.40 9.11 2.40
N ARG A 373 8.13 8.34 3.21
CA ARG A 373 8.96 8.89 4.29
C ARG A 373 10.45 8.60 4.14
N ALA A 374 11.24 9.60 4.49
CA ALA A 374 12.67 9.53 4.74
C ALA A 374 12.97 10.28 6.05
N THR A 375 12.61 9.63 7.16
CA THR A 375 12.65 10.23 8.50
C THR A 375 13.68 9.52 9.36
N PRO A 376 14.81 10.16 9.70
CA PRO A 376 15.85 9.56 10.56
C PRO A 376 15.37 9.17 11.96
N ARG A 377 14.33 9.85 12.48
CA ARG A 377 13.73 9.55 13.77
C ARG A 377 12.21 9.64 13.70
N TRP A 378 11.54 8.50 13.57
CA TRP A 378 10.08 8.42 13.46
C TRP A 378 9.43 8.21 14.84
N ARG A 379 8.50 9.11 15.23
CA ARG A 379 7.81 9.11 16.54
C ARG A 379 8.74 8.93 17.75
N GLY A 380 9.91 9.57 17.71
CA GLY A 380 10.91 9.49 18.78
C GLY A 380 11.71 8.18 18.82
N GLY A 381 11.37 7.19 18.00
CA GLY A 381 12.00 5.87 17.93
C GLY A 381 12.95 5.70 16.74
N TYR A 382 12.75 4.62 15.98
CA TYR A 382 13.62 4.15 14.90
C TYR A 382 13.52 5.00 13.62
N PRO A 383 14.53 4.93 12.73
CA PRO A 383 14.46 5.55 11.40
C PRO A 383 13.41 4.87 10.51
N ARG A 384 12.65 5.66 9.75
CA ARG A 384 11.70 5.18 8.74
C ARG A 384 12.10 5.68 7.36
N TYR A 385 12.52 4.75 6.52
CA TYR A 385 12.92 4.95 5.13
C TYR A 385 12.07 4.01 4.28
N ASP A 386 11.05 4.57 3.63
CA ASP A 386 10.08 3.80 2.85
C ASP A 386 10.68 3.39 1.50
N CYS A 387 10.16 2.31 0.91
CA CYS A 387 10.52 1.89 -0.44
C CYS A 387 9.53 2.46 -1.45
N VAL A 388 9.96 2.60 -2.70
CA VAL A 388 9.21 3.20 -3.81
C VAL A 388 9.37 2.39 -5.09
N PHE A 389 8.32 2.39 -5.90
CA PHE A 389 8.38 2.03 -7.31
C PHE A 389 8.83 3.23 -8.11
N MET A 390 9.79 3.03 -9.00
CA MET A 390 10.25 4.04 -9.94
C MET A 390 10.03 3.57 -11.37
N LEU A 391 9.75 4.50 -12.26
CA LEU A 391 9.55 4.20 -13.66
C LEU A 391 10.88 3.79 -14.31
N ASN A 392 10.89 2.66 -15.02
CA ASN A 392 12.01 2.22 -15.84
C ASN A 392 11.67 2.33 -17.34
N ASP A 393 10.89 1.38 -17.84
CA ASP A 393 10.45 1.31 -19.22
C ASP A 393 8.92 1.17 -19.25
N PRO A 394 8.17 2.25 -19.55
CA PRO A 394 6.70 2.21 -19.58
C PRO A 394 6.13 1.29 -20.66
N SER A 395 6.94 0.81 -21.62
CA SER A 395 6.50 -0.12 -22.65
C SER A 395 6.44 -1.57 -22.16
N LEU A 396 7.11 -1.88 -21.05
CA LEU A 396 7.13 -3.21 -20.46
C LEU A 396 6.01 -3.38 -19.42
N PRO A 397 5.33 -4.54 -19.40
CA PRO A 397 4.24 -4.79 -18.46
C PRO A 397 4.75 -5.10 -17.05
N GLY A 398 3.92 -4.77 -16.06
CA GLY A 398 4.15 -5.13 -14.65
C GLY A 398 5.45 -4.57 -14.09
N PHE A 399 6.06 -5.31 -13.16
CA PHE A 399 7.31 -4.89 -12.54
C PHE A 399 8.51 -4.82 -13.51
N ARG A 400 8.45 -5.42 -14.71
CA ARG A 400 9.53 -5.29 -15.70
C ARG A 400 9.70 -3.85 -16.18
N GLY A 401 8.62 -3.07 -16.17
CA GLY A 401 8.64 -1.64 -16.46
C GLY A 401 9.01 -0.76 -15.27
N LEU A 402 9.33 -1.36 -14.12
CA LEU A 402 9.58 -0.65 -12.86
C LEU A 402 10.94 -1.01 -12.26
N TYR A 403 11.44 -0.12 -11.40
CA TYR A 403 12.47 -0.42 -10.42
C TYR A 403 11.88 -0.33 -9.00
N ALA A 404 12.55 -0.98 -8.05
CA ALA A 404 12.33 -0.76 -6.63
C ALA A 404 13.54 -0.05 -6.03
N ALA A 405 13.31 0.92 -5.15
CA ALA A 405 14.38 1.54 -4.38
C ALA A 405 13.90 1.99 -3.00
N ARG A 406 14.85 2.19 -2.09
CA ARG A 406 14.61 2.73 -0.75
C ARG A 406 14.98 4.20 -0.67
N VAL A 407 14.07 5.03 -0.20
CA VAL A 407 14.27 6.49 -0.10
C VAL A 407 15.08 6.81 1.15
N LYS A 408 16.28 7.40 0.97
CA LYS A 408 17.20 7.75 2.07
C LYS A 408 17.23 9.22 2.41
N LEU A 409 17.00 10.08 1.42
CA LEU A 409 16.90 11.52 1.62
C LEU A 409 15.88 12.09 0.65
N LEU A 410 15.08 13.04 1.11
CA LEU A 410 14.23 13.88 0.27
C LEU A 410 14.73 15.31 0.41
N PHE A 411 15.10 15.93 -0.70
CA PHE A 411 15.70 17.27 -0.67
C PHE A 411 15.38 18.05 -1.94
N SER A 412 15.62 19.35 -1.92
CA SER A 412 15.57 20.19 -3.10
C SER A 412 16.73 21.17 -3.10
N PHE A 413 17.24 21.50 -4.28
CA PHE A 413 18.21 22.57 -4.46
C PHE A 413 17.79 23.46 -5.63
N LYS A 414 18.40 24.64 -5.73
CA LYS A 414 18.17 25.60 -6.82
C LYS A 414 19.41 25.67 -7.71
N ASN A 415 19.23 25.57 -9.03
CA ASN A 415 20.28 25.82 -10.02
C ASN A 415 19.69 26.68 -11.14
N GLU A 416 20.38 27.77 -11.53
CA GLU A 416 19.95 28.67 -12.62
C GLU A 416 18.47 29.12 -12.56
N GLY A 417 17.95 29.39 -11.36
CA GLY A 417 16.56 29.80 -11.20
C GLY A 417 15.56 28.65 -11.02
N VAL A 418 15.93 27.42 -11.40
CA VAL A 418 15.08 26.23 -11.36
C VAL A 418 15.25 25.48 -10.03
N ILE A 419 14.14 25.02 -9.44
CA ILE A 419 14.15 24.18 -8.24
C ILE A 419 14.06 22.72 -8.67
N TYR A 420 15.01 21.90 -8.20
CA TYR A 420 15.06 20.48 -8.49
C TYR A 420 14.65 19.68 -7.25
N PRO A 421 13.40 19.18 -7.17
CA PRO A 421 13.00 18.24 -6.14
C PRO A 421 13.65 16.88 -6.42
N CYS A 422 14.46 16.41 -5.47
CA CYS A 422 15.28 15.23 -5.62
C CYS A 422 15.09 14.26 -4.45
N THR A 423 15.50 13.03 -4.69
CA THR A 423 15.67 12.04 -3.65
C THR A 423 16.97 11.29 -3.82
N LEU A 424 17.63 10.96 -2.70
CA LEU A 424 18.68 9.96 -2.67
C LEU A 424 18.03 8.61 -2.42
N VAL A 425 18.30 7.65 -3.30
CA VAL A 425 17.76 6.29 -3.21
C VAL A 425 18.86 5.24 -3.13
N GLU A 426 18.56 4.12 -2.48
CA GLU A 426 19.31 2.87 -2.47
C GLU A 426 18.58 1.85 -3.36
N TRP A 427 19.25 1.33 -4.39
CA TRP A 427 18.60 0.51 -5.44
C TRP A 427 18.44 -0.96 -5.05
N PHE A 428 17.41 -1.58 -5.63
CA PHE A 428 17.25 -3.03 -5.68
C PHE A 428 17.18 -3.51 -7.13
N SER A 429 17.75 -4.68 -7.39
CA SER A 429 17.73 -5.36 -8.69
C SER A 429 16.91 -6.64 -8.62
N PRO A 430 16.14 -6.98 -9.67
CA PRO A 430 15.37 -8.22 -9.70
C PRO A 430 16.28 -9.45 -9.70
N LEU A 431 15.90 -10.44 -8.90
CA LEU A 431 16.53 -11.75 -8.85
C LEU A 431 15.91 -12.63 -9.94
N GLY A 432 16.31 -12.37 -11.19
CA GLY A 432 15.82 -13.07 -12.39
C GLY A 432 14.82 -12.27 -13.22
N GLU A 433 14.33 -12.90 -14.30
CA GLU A 433 13.50 -12.27 -15.34
C GLU A 433 11.99 -12.53 -15.18
N ALA A 434 11.59 -13.20 -14.10
CA ALA A 434 10.21 -13.58 -13.84
C ALA A 434 9.90 -13.57 -12.32
N PRO A 435 8.61 -13.46 -11.94
CA PRO A 435 8.19 -13.65 -10.55
C PRO A 435 8.56 -15.04 -10.02
N ASP A 436 8.70 -15.14 -8.70
CA ASP A 436 8.89 -16.41 -8.00
C ASP A 436 7.74 -17.39 -8.25
N ASP A 437 8.07 -18.63 -8.57
CA ASP A 437 7.12 -19.67 -9.01
C ASP A 437 6.15 -20.12 -7.91
N GLU A 438 6.49 -19.90 -6.63
CA GLU A 438 5.65 -20.28 -5.50
C GLU A 438 4.70 -19.15 -5.08
N THR A 439 5.25 -17.95 -4.90
CA THR A 439 4.53 -16.80 -4.36
C THR A 439 3.93 -15.88 -5.42
N GLY A 440 4.38 -15.99 -6.68
CA GLY A 440 3.98 -15.11 -7.77
C GLY A 440 4.38 -13.66 -7.56
N MET A 441 5.35 -13.40 -6.68
CA MET A 441 5.92 -12.08 -6.39
C MET A 441 7.31 -11.97 -7.01
N TRP A 442 7.68 -10.80 -7.49
CA TRP A 442 9.07 -10.54 -7.86
C TRP A 442 9.97 -10.59 -6.62
N ILE A 443 11.17 -11.13 -6.76
CA ILE A 443 12.20 -11.08 -5.73
C ILE A 443 13.23 -10.05 -6.18
N VAL A 444 13.67 -9.19 -5.27
CA VAL A 444 14.71 -8.20 -5.51
C VAL A 444 15.79 -8.26 -4.43
N GLU A 445 17.03 -7.96 -4.82
CA GLU A 445 18.18 -7.88 -3.91
C GLU A 445 18.77 -6.47 -3.93
N PRO A 446 19.42 -6.01 -2.84
CA PRO A 446 20.18 -4.77 -2.86
C PRO A 446 21.16 -4.77 -4.03
N THR A 447 21.10 -3.75 -4.90
CA THR A 447 22.06 -3.62 -6.00
C THR A 447 23.41 -3.26 -5.39
N LEU A 448 24.43 -4.11 -5.54
CA LEU A 448 25.75 -3.88 -4.97
C LEU A 448 26.74 -3.37 -6.03
N ASP A 449 27.61 -2.46 -5.63
CA ASP A 449 28.74 -2.02 -6.44
C ASP A 449 29.93 -2.99 -6.36
N ILE A 450 31.03 -2.65 -7.03
CA ILE A 450 32.28 -3.44 -7.02
C ILE A 450 32.91 -3.58 -5.62
N HIS A 451 32.50 -2.75 -4.66
CA HIS A 451 32.97 -2.75 -3.27
C HIS A 451 31.97 -3.36 -2.30
N GLN A 452 30.95 -4.07 -2.80
CA GLN A 452 29.89 -4.68 -1.98
C GLN A 452 29.07 -3.67 -1.17
N LYS A 453 29.02 -2.41 -1.61
CA LYS A 453 28.15 -1.39 -1.03
C LYS A 453 26.91 -1.23 -1.89
N GLN A 454 25.78 -1.00 -1.23
CA GLN A 454 24.53 -0.77 -1.96
C GLN A 454 24.64 0.50 -2.82
N VAL A 455 24.33 0.37 -4.11
CA VAL A 455 24.36 1.44 -5.09
C VAL A 455 23.36 2.51 -4.69
N LYS A 456 23.83 3.76 -4.68
CA LYS A 456 23.02 4.95 -4.41
C LYS A 456 22.99 5.87 -5.61
N SER A 457 21.88 6.57 -5.79
CA SER A 457 21.79 7.63 -6.80
C SER A 457 20.87 8.75 -6.34
N VAL A 458 21.14 9.96 -6.82
CA VAL A 458 20.19 11.06 -6.75
C VAL A 458 19.31 11.01 -7.99
N VAL A 459 18.00 11.00 -7.79
CA VAL A 459 17.02 11.01 -8.88
C VAL A 459 16.02 12.13 -8.69
N HIS A 460 15.42 12.58 -9.79
CA HIS A 460 14.32 13.55 -9.73
C HIS A 460 13.10 12.90 -9.09
N LEU A 461 12.36 13.66 -8.28
CA LEU A 461 11.21 13.15 -7.55
C LEU A 461 10.11 12.57 -8.46
N ASP A 462 9.95 13.14 -9.66
CA ASP A 462 8.98 12.67 -10.68
C ASP A 462 9.28 11.27 -11.21
N SER A 463 10.47 10.71 -10.95
CA SER A 463 10.79 9.33 -11.30
C SER A 463 10.05 8.32 -10.40
N ILE A 464 9.56 8.76 -9.24
CA ILE A 464 8.79 7.93 -8.32
C ILE A 464 7.36 7.84 -8.82
N VAL A 465 6.87 6.61 -8.97
CA VAL A 465 5.46 6.33 -9.23
C VAL A 465 4.67 6.42 -7.93
N ARG A 466 5.11 5.65 -6.92
CA ARG A 466 4.47 5.52 -5.59
C ARG A 466 5.35 4.69 -4.65
N SER A 467 4.90 4.45 -3.42
CA SER A 467 5.51 3.54 -2.45
C SER A 467 5.46 2.08 -2.93
N ALA A 468 6.50 1.33 -2.59
CA ALA A 468 6.59 -0.11 -2.76
C ALA A 468 6.68 -0.79 -1.40
N HIS A 469 6.03 -1.95 -1.25
CA HIS A 469 6.12 -2.76 -0.04
C HIS A 469 7.06 -3.94 -0.29
N LEU A 470 8.21 -3.94 0.38
CA LEU A 470 9.20 -5.01 0.27
C LEU A 470 9.18 -5.84 1.56
N ILE A 471 9.07 -7.17 1.46
CA ILE A 471 9.05 -8.09 2.60
C ILE A 471 10.27 -9.02 2.50
N GLY A 472 11.05 -9.15 3.58
CA GLY A 472 12.25 -9.99 3.60
C GLY A 472 11.97 -11.47 3.27
N VAL A 473 12.80 -12.07 2.43
CA VAL A 473 12.74 -13.49 2.07
C VAL A 473 13.43 -14.32 3.16
N ALA A 474 12.66 -14.93 4.05
CA ALA A 474 13.21 -15.75 5.15
C ALA A 474 13.59 -17.18 4.73
N GLY A 475 13.11 -17.66 3.58
CA GLY A 475 13.31 -19.05 3.16
C GLY A 475 12.83 -20.04 4.23
N LYS A 476 13.68 -21.02 4.57
CA LYS A 476 13.41 -22.03 5.60
C LYS A 476 13.89 -21.63 7.00
N ASP A 477 14.55 -20.49 7.13
CA ASP A 477 15.19 -20.05 8.37
C ASP A 477 14.20 -19.39 9.32
N TYR A 478 14.48 -19.51 10.61
CA TYR A 478 13.65 -18.92 11.66
C TYR A 478 14.14 -17.51 11.99
N LEU A 479 13.20 -16.59 12.20
CA LEU A 479 13.53 -15.25 12.66
C LEU A 479 13.85 -15.25 14.17
N PRO A 480 14.85 -14.47 14.61
CA PRO A 480 15.15 -14.29 16.02
C PRO A 480 13.94 -13.82 16.84
N HIS A 481 13.84 -14.26 18.10
CA HIS A 481 12.70 -13.92 18.97
C HIS A 481 12.48 -12.41 19.18
N HIS A 482 13.55 -11.62 19.14
CA HIS A 482 13.51 -10.17 19.34
C HIS A 482 13.72 -9.39 18.04
N PHE A 483 13.45 -10.01 16.88
CA PHE A 483 13.57 -9.36 15.59
C PHE A 483 12.61 -8.18 15.49
N HIS A 484 13.14 -6.99 15.20
CA HIS A 484 12.35 -5.78 15.06
C HIS A 484 12.21 -5.40 13.58
N HIS A 485 11.02 -4.96 13.18
CA HIS A 485 10.71 -4.66 11.77
C HIS A 485 11.54 -3.50 11.18
N SER A 486 12.18 -2.68 12.01
CA SER A 486 13.11 -1.64 11.53
C SER A 486 14.37 -2.22 10.89
N ASP A 487 14.71 -3.46 11.25
CA ASP A 487 15.99 -4.08 10.91
C ASP A 487 15.89 -4.93 9.63
N VAL A 488 14.68 -5.07 9.08
CA VAL A 488 14.37 -5.87 7.87
C VAL A 488 15.33 -5.57 6.73
N PHE A 489 15.53 -4.31 6.40
CA PHE A 489 16.38 -3.94 5.27
C PHE A 489 17.88 -4.14 5.52
N ASN A 490 18.29 -4.43 6.76
CA ASN A 490 19.68 -4.74 7.10
C ASN A 490 19.89 -6.24 7.33
N ALA A 491 18.82 -7.01 7.57
CA ALA A 491 18.88 -8.40 8.01
C ALA A 491 18.65 -9.41 6.87
N PHE A 492 18.00 -9.00 5.78
CA PHE A 492 17.68 -9.87 4.66
C PHE A 492 18.53 -9.52 3.43
N VAL A 493 18.94 -10.56 2.69
CA VAL A 493 19.67 -10.42 1.42
C VAL A 493 18.75 -10.21 0.22
N ALA A 494 17.50 -10.67 0.32
CA ALA A 494 16.50 -10.60 -0.74
C ALA A 494 15.12 -10.23 -0.18
N PHE A 495 14.28 -9.63 -1.01
CA PHE A 495 12.96 -9.13 -0.64
C PHE A 495 11.91 -9.48 -1.70
N TYR A 496 10.75 -9.95 -1.26
CA TYR A 496 9.56 -10.01 -2.10
C TYR A 496 9.00 -8.62 -2.35
N VAL A 497 8.76 -8.29 -3.61
CA VAL A 497 7.96 -7.15 -4.04
C VAL A 497 6.49 -7.51 -3.83
N ASN A 498 5.90 -6.99 -2.76
CA ASN A 498 4.55 -7.36 -2.37
C ASN A 498 3.50 -6.66 -3.24
N LYS A 499 3.13 -7.32 -4.35
CA LYS A 499 2.04 -6.90 -5.23
C LYS A 499 0.67 -6.91 -4.55
N TYR A 500 0.51 -7.59 -3.40
CA TYR A 500 -0.76 -7.63 -2.66
C TYR A 500 -0.86 -6.51 -1.62
N ALA A 501 0.07 -5.55 -1.57
CA ALA A 501 -0.01 -4.46 -0.60
C ALA A 501 -1.33 -3.65 -0.71
N ASP A 502 -1.83 -3.48 -1.93
CA ASP A 502 -3.13 -2.86 -2.29
C ASP A 502 -3.46 -3.20 -3.75
N HIS A 503 -4.58 -2.70 -4.28
CA HIS A 503 -5.02 -3.08 -5.62
C HIS A 503 -4.20 -2.44 -6.72
N HIS A 504 -3.81 -1.18 -6.56
CA HIS A 504 -2.96 -0.51 -7.53
C HIS A 504 -1.57 -1.17 -7.63
N ALA A 505 -0.99 -1.64 -6.52
CA ALA A 505 0.26 -2.41 -6.53
C ALA A 505 0.08 -3.74 -7.29
N PHE A 506 -1.08 -4.38 -7.13
CA PHE A 506 -1.42 -5.59 -7.87
C PHE A 506 -1.59 -5.33 -9.37
N GLU A 507 -2.00 -4.14 -9.77
CA GLU A 507 -2.17 -3.77 -11.19
C GLU A 507 -0.83 -3.40 -11.84
N ILE A 508 0.06 -2.68 -11.15
CA ILE A 508 1.31 -2.16 -11.76
C ILE A 508 2.52 -3.08 -11.60
N ALA A 509 2.56 -3.91 -10.56
CA ALA A 509 3.72 -4.78 -10.28
C ALA A 509 3.54 -6.22 -10.77
N PHE A 510 2.38 -6.57 -11.34
CA PHE A 510 2.04 -7.92 -11.80
C PHE A 510 1.93 -8.01 -13.31
#